data_AF-A0AAE1S1W4-F1
#
_entry.id   AF-A0AAE1S1W4-F1
#
_cell.length_a   1.000
_cell.length_b   1.000
_cell.length_c   1.000
_cell.angle_alpha   90.00
_cell.angle_beta   90.00
_cell.angle_gamma   90.00
#
_symmetry.space_group_name_H-M   'P 1'
#
loop_
_entity.id
_entity.type
_entity.pdbx_description
1 polymer ?
#
loop_
_entity_poly.entity_id
_entity_poly.type
_entity_poly.pdbx_seq_one_letter_code
_entity_poly.pdbx_strand_id
1 'polypeptide(L)'
;MLKVTFDLKNDLSKSLRNELSNLKIKIFSLLYTGLVATILYLASNIYSYELKYFAKKRFLLKTTKTIAYLGRGILTIDESNTTAEKRLESIGLDNTEANKQAYRQLLLTTPGLGDYISGSIIFEETFYQSTTDRKKFVDVLRDQYIVPGIKVDKGLVPLPGSNNES
;
A
#
# COMPACT_ATOMS: atom_id res chain seq x y z
N MET A 1 73.30 -34.89 33.27
CA MET A 1 72.32 -35.23 32.22
C MET A 1 70.94 -35.13 32.82
N LEU A 2 70.23 -34.00 32.61
CA LEU A 2 68.90 -33.77 33.18
C LEU A 2 67.89 -34.71 32.50
N LYS A 3 67.39 -35.70 33.24
CA LYS A 3 66.25 -36.52 32.80
C LYS A 3 64.99 -35.66 32.93
N VAL A 4 64.55 -35.08 31.82
CA VAL A 4 63.18 -34.57 31.72
C VAL A 4 62.28 -35.80 31.59
N THR A 5 61.66 -36.21 32.69
CA THR A 5 60.59 -37.22 32.67
C THR A 5 59.30 -36.55 32.23
N PHE A 6 58.89 -36.78 30.98
CA PHE A 6 57.57 -36.44 30.49
C PHE A 6 56.54 -37.39 31.09
N ASP A 7 55.62 -36.87 31.91
CA ASP A 7 54.41 -37.59 32.30
C ASP A 7 53.37 -37.38 31.20
N LEU A 8 53.54 -38.13 30.12
CA LEU A 8 52.72 -38.07 28.91
C LEU A 8 51.22 -38.09 29.20
N LYS A 9 50.78 -38.81 30.25
CA LYS A 9 49.36 -38.94 30.58
C LYS A 9 48.81 -37.67 31.22
N ASN A 10 49.55 -37.04 32.12
CA ASN A 10 49.17 -35.76 32.71
C ASN A 10 49.25 -34.62 31.71
N ASP A 11 50.30 -34.56 30.90
CA ASP A 11 50.48 -33.50 29.89
C ASP A 11 49.43 -33.57 28.78
N LEU A 12 49.09 -34.77 28.27
CA LEU A 12 47.96 -34.93 27.34
C LEU A 12 46.64 -34.47 27.97
N SER A 13 46.38 -34.85 29.23
CA SER A 13 45.12 -34.48 29.90
C SER A 13 44.97 -32.97 30.09
N LYS A 14 46.08 -32.25 30.28
CA LYS A 14 46.10 -30.79 30.46
C LYS A 14 45.91 -30.08 29.13
N SER A 15 46.54 -30.57 28.07
CA SER A 15 46.33 -30.11 26.69
C SER A 15 44.86 -30.30 26.27
N LEU A 16 44.31 -31.50 26.48
CA LEU A 16 42.92 -31.82 26.14
C LEU A 16 41.92 -30.92 26.90
N ARG A 17 42.19 -30.63 28.18
CA ARG A 17 41.38 -29.71 28.99
C ARG A 17 41.41 -28.27 28.47
N ASN A 18 42.56 -27.80 28.00
CA ASN A 18 42.69 -26.48 27.38
C ASN A 18 41.95 -26.42 26.04
N GLU A 19 42.07 -27.44 25.19
CA GLU A 19 41.32 -27.54 23.94
C GLU A 19 39.81 -27.55 24.17
N LEU A 20 39.34 -28.36 25.14
CA LEU A 20 37.93 -28.38 25.55
C LEU A 20 37.45 -27.01 26.06
N SER A 21 38.28 -26.29 26.81
CA SER A 21 37.93 -24.96 27.33
C SER A 21 37.84 -23.94 26.19
N ASN A 22 38.79 -23.96 25.26
CA ASN A 22 38.77 -23.10 24.07
C ASN A 22 37.58 -23.41 23.16
N LEU A 23 37.21 -24.68 23.01
CA LEU A 23 36.04 -25.09 22.24
C LEU A 23 34.75 -24.57 22.89
N LYS A 24 34.61 -24.67 24.22
CA LYS A 24 33.48 -24.08 24.95
C LYS A 24 33.37 -22.58 24.75
N ILE A 25 34.49 -21.85 24.80
CA ILE A 25 34.53 -20.40 24.56
C ILE A 25 34.09 -20.07 23.13
N LYS A 26 34.60 -20.80 22.13
CA LYS A 26 34.21 -20.61 20.72
C LYS A 26 32.72 -20.90 20.50
N ILE A 27 32.20 -21.98 21.06
CA ILE A 27 30.77 -22.32 20.98
C ILE A 27 29.93 -21.23 21.65
N PHE A 28 30.30 -20.77 22.84
CA PHE A 28 29.59 -19.71 23.54
C PHE A 28 29.59 -18.40 22.74
N SER A 29 30.74 -18.01 22.18
CA SER A 29 30.85 -16.82 21.32
C SER A 29 29.97 -16.93 20.07
N LEU A 30 29.97 -18.08 19.40
CA LEU A 30 29.15 -18.32 18.21
C LEU A 30 27.65 -18.27 18.54
N LEU A 31 27.24 -18.89 19.65
CA LEU A 31 25.85 -18.86 20.12
C LEU A 31 25.43 -17.44 20.53
N TYR A 32 26.29 -16.72 21.24
CA TYR A 32 26.01 -15.35 21.68
C TYR A 32 25.89 -14.39 20.48
N THR A 33 26.83 -14.44 19.55
CA THR A 33 26.77 -13.61 18.33
C THR A 33 25.57 -13.94 17.46
N GLY A 34 25.25 -15.22 17.27
CA GLY A 34 24.04 -15.66 16.56
C GLY A 34 22.74 -15.20 17.23
N LEU A 35 22.66 -15.30 18.55
CA LEU A 35 21.50 -14.84 19.33
C LEU A 35 21.33 -13.32 19.22
N VAL A 36 22.40 -12.54 19.43
CA VAL A 36 22.37 -11.07 19.33
C VAL A 36 21.98 -10.63 17.91
N ALA A 37 22.57 -11.23 16.88
CA ALA A 37 22.22 -10.93 15.49
C ALA A 37 20.74 -11.22 15.19
N THR A 38 20.21 -12.34 15.70
CA THR A 38 18.80 -12.72 15.57
C THR A 38 17.90 -11.72 16.27
N ILE A 39 18.23 -11.30 17.49
CA ILE A 39 17.45 -10.30 18.25
C ILE A 39 17.43 -8.96 17.51
N LEU A 40 18.57 -8.47 17.02
CA LEU A 40 18.64 -7.22 16.25
C LEU A 40 17.84 -7.30 14.95
N TYR A 41 17.93 -8.43 14.25
CA TYR A 41 17.13 -8.68 13.04
C TYR A 41 15.62 -8.66 13.34
N LEU A 42 15.18 -9.36 14.38
CA LEU A 42 13.77 -9.37 14.79
C LEU A 42 13.30 -7.97 15.21
N ALA A 43 14.09 -7.26 16.02
CA ALA A 43 13.77 -5.91 16.49
C ALA A 43 13.65 -4.92 15.31
N SER A 44 14.56 -4.96 14.35
CA SER A 44 14.51 -4.10 13.16
C SER A 44 13.29 -4.38 12.28
N ASN A 45 12.89 -5.66 12.13
CA ASN A 45 11.67 -6.02 11.42
C ASN A 45 10.43 -5.51 12.16
N ILE A 46 10.32 -5.75 13.48
CA ILE A 46 9.19 -5.28 14.29
C ILE A 46 9.04 -3.77 14.18
N TYR A 47 10.13 -3.02 14.35
CA TYR A 47 10.12 -1.56 14.25
C TYR A 47 9.71 -1.09 12.84
N SER A 48 10.20 -1.77 11.79
CA SER A 48 9.81 -1.49 10.41
C SER A 48 8.32 -1.72 10.15
N TYR A 49 7.76 -2.80 10.70
CA TYR A 49 6.32 -3.10 10.60
C TYR A 49 5.49 -2.05 11.35
N GLU A 50 5.87 -1.68 12.57
CA GLU A 50 5.17 -0.67 13.35
C GLU A 50 5.18 0.68 12.65
N LEU A 51 6.34 1.15 12.17
CA LEU A 51 6.44 2.41 11.44
C LEU A 51 5.53 2.45 10.22
N LYS A 52 5.55 1.38 9.40
CA LYS A 52 4.67 1.27 8.21
C LYS A 52 3.19 1.27 8.62
N TYR A 53 2.84 0.56 9.68
CA TYR A 53 1.49 0.50 10.21
C TYR A 53 1.01 1.89 10.66
N PHE A 54 1.79 2.60 11.48
CA PHE A 54 1.45 3.93 11.97
C PHE A 54 1.35 4.94 10.82
N ALA A 55 2.28 4.91 9.87
CA ALA A 55 2.23 5.78 8.69
C ALA A 55 0.95 5.54 7.86
N LYS A 56 0.62 4.27 7.57
CA LYS A 56 -0.60 3.90 6.83
C LYS A 56 -1.86 4.31 7.59
N LYS A 57 -1.92 4.05 8.90
CA LYS A 57 -3.05 4.44 9.76
C LYS A 57 -3.26 5.94 9.75
N ARG A 58 -2.20 6.74 9.89
CA ARG A 58 -2.28 8.21 9.85
C ARG A 58 -2.75 8.72 8.50
N PHE A 59 -2.24 8.14 7.41
CA PHE A 59 -2.66 8.49 6.06
C PHE A 59 -4.15 8.22 5.84
N LEU A 60 -4.63 7.01 6.18
CA LEU A 60 -6.04 6.66 6.08
C LEU A 60 -6.92 7.59 6.90
N LEU A 61 -6.58 7.84 8.16
CA LEU A 61 -7.33 8.77 9.02
C LEU A 61 -7.37 10.20 8.46
N LYS A 62 -6.26 10.69 7.89
CA LYS A 62 -6.22 12.01 7.26
C LYS A 62 -7.17 12.07 6.07
N THR A 63 -7.09 11.10 5.16
CA THR A 63 -7.95 11.03 3.97
C THR A 63 -9.43 10.89 4.35
N THR A 64 -9.76 10.02 5.31
CA THR A 64 -11.15 9.87 5.80
C THR A 64 -11.68 11.16 6.38
N LYS A 65 -10.88 11.90 7.17
CA LYS A 65 -11.28 13.21 7.71
C LYS A 65 -11.50 14.25 6.62
N THR A 66 -10.69 14.25 5.57
CA THR A 66 -10.86 15.15 4.42
C THR A 66 -12.15 14.85 3.67
N ILE A 67 -12.41 13.57 3.36
CA ILE A 67 -13.61 13.17 2.61
C ILE A 67 -14.88 13.36 3.45
N ALA A 68 -14.85 13.04 4.74
CA ALA A 68 -16.00 13.19 5.65
C ALA A 68 -16.17 14.62 6.20
N TYR A 69 -15.67 15.64 5.51
CA TYR A 69 -15.82 17.03 5.93
C TYR A 69 -17.30 17.44 5.95
N LEU A 70 -17.74 18.08 7.04
CA LEU A 70 -19.14 18.45 7.24
C LEU A 70 -19.61 19.42 6.15
N GLY A 71 -20.75 19.13 5.52
CA GLY A 71 -21.32 19.95 4.45
C GLY A 71 -20.72 19.67 3.07
N ARG A 72 -19.80 18.71 2.93
CA ARG A 72 -19.29 18.23 1.64
C ARG A 72 -19.65 16.77 1.39
N GLY A 73 -19.92 16.44 0.14
CA GLY A 73 -20.29 15.11 -0.33
C GLY A 73 -19.24 14.47 -1.24
N ILE A 74 -19.64 13.34 -1.84
CA ILE A 74 -18.82 12.58 -2.79
C ILE A 74 -19.49 12.63 -4.17
N LEU A 75 -18.75 13.02 -5.20
CA LEU A 75 -19.20 12.96 -6.59
C LEU A 75 -18.81 11.62 -7.20
N THR A 76 -19.79 10.79 -7.53
CA THR A 76 -19.58 9.48 -8.18
C THR A 76 -19.75 9.61 -9.68
N ILE A 77 -18.64 9.54 -10.41
CA ILE A 77 -18.55 9.56 -11.88
C ILE A 77 -17.77 8.34 -12.39
N ASP A 78 -17.95 7.22 -11.72
CA ASP A 78 -17.27 5.94 -11.90
C ASP A 78 -18.05 4.97 -12.81
N GLU A 79 -18.95 5.50 -13.62
CA GLU A 79 -19.71 4.69 -14.56
C GLU A 79 -18.76 3.99 -15.54
N SER A 80 -18.97 2.68 -15.74
CA SER A 80 -18.26 1.91 -16.77
C SER A 80 -18.54 2.47 -18.16
N ASN A 81 -17.72 2.11 -19.14
CA ASN A 81 -17.96 2.49 -20.53
C ASN A 81 -19.37 2.15 -21.03
N THR A 82 -19.86 0.95 -20.71
CA THR A 82 -21.23 0.51 -21.05
C THR A 82 -22.33 1.30 -20.34
N THR A 83 -22.07 1.80 -19.13
CA THR A 83 -23.05 2.60 -18.39
C THR A 83 -23.05 4.06 -18.86
N ALA A 84 -21.87 4.61 -19.17
CA ALA A 84 -21.71 5.94 -19.75
C ALA A 84 -22.32 6.01 -21.15
N GLU A 85 -22.15 4.96 -21.96
CA GLU A 85 -22.79 4.79 -23.26
C GLU A 85 -24.31 4.99 -23.19
N LYS A 86 -25.00 4.20 -22.37
CA LYS A 86 -26.45 4.32 -22.18
C LYS A 86 -26.89 5.72 -21.75
N ARG A 87 -26.05 6.44 -20.99
CA ARG A 87 -26.32 7.82 -20.54
C ARG A 87 -26.11 8.84 -21.66
N LEU A 88 -25.17 8.62 -22.57
CA LEU A 88 -24.97 9.48 -23.75
C LEU A 88 -26.06 9.23 -24.80
N GLU A 89 -26.40 7.96 -25.05
CA GLU A 89 -27.45 7.56 -25.98
C GLU A 89 -28.81 8.13 -25.58
N SER A 90 -29.13 8.18 -24.28
CA SER A 90 -30.41 8.72 -23.79
C SER A 90 -30.62 10.21 -24.09
N ILE A 91 -29.54 10.94 -24.44
CA ILE A 91 -29.58 12.34 -24.88
C ILE A 91 -29.18 12.51 -26.35
N GLY A 92 -29.13 11.41 -27.12
CA GLY A 92 -28.83 11.43 -28.55
C GLY A 92 -27.36 11.70 -28.89
N LEU A 93 -26.42 11.42 -27.98
CA LEU A 93 -24.99 11.53 -28.24
C LEU A 93 -24.36 10.15 -28.47
N ASP A 94 -23.43 10.09 -29.43
CA ASP A 94 -22.64 8.89 -29.71
C ASP A 94 -21.68 8.56 -28.56
N ASN A 95 -21.43 7.27 -28.33
CA ASN A 95 -20.45 6.76 -27.38
C ASN A 95 -19.02 6.89 -27.92
N THR A 96 -18.51 8.12 -27.96
CA THR A 96 -17.13 8.42 -28.32
C THR A 96 -16.30 8.78 -27.10
N GLU A 97 -14.99 8.56 -27.16
CA GLU A 97 -14.06 9.00 -26.11
C GLU A 97 -14.17 10.52 -25.88
N ALA A 98 -14.28 11.31 -26.95
CA ALA A 98 -14.42 12.76 -26.87
C ALA A 98 -15.70 13.18 -26.11
N ASN A 99 -16.84 12.53 -26.36
CA ASN A 99 -18.09 12.82 -25.64
C ASN A 99 -18.00 12.42 -24.17
N LYS A 100 -17.39 11.27 -23.86
CA LYS A 100 -17.14 10.86 -22.47
C LYS A 100 -16.21 11.82 -21.75
N GLN A 101 -15.11 12.22 -22.39
CA GLN A 101 -14.17 13.21 -21.86
C GLN A 101 -14.86 14.55 -21.62
N ALA A 102 -15.64 15.05 -22.58
CA ALA A 102 -16.39 16.30 -22.46
C ALA A 102 -17.40 16.25 -21.30
N TYR A 103 -18.12 15.13 -21.15
CA TYR A 103 -19.03 14.90 -20.03
C TYR A 103 -18.30 14.95 -18.67
N ARG A 104 -17.15 14.26 -18.55
CA ARG A 104 -16.35 14.28 -17.31
C ARG A 104 -15.74 15.64 -17.04
N GLN A 105 -15.23 16.31 -18.07
CA GLN A 105 -14.67 17.64 -17.97
C GLN A 105 -15.72 18.62 -17.47
N LEU A 106 -16.92 18.63 -18.08
CA LEU A 106 -18.04 19.48 -17.66
C LEU A 106 -18.28 19.40 -16.15
N LEU A 107 -18.38 18.18 -15.60
CA LEU A 107 -18.60 17.99 -14.17
C LEU A 107 -17.40 18.46 -13.34
N LEU A 108 -16.20 17.99 -13.68
CA LEU A 108 -14.99 18.19 -12.88
C LEU A 108 -14.47 19.64 -12.89
N THR A 109 -14.76 20.41 -13.95
CA THR A 109 -14.37 21.81 -14.05
C THR A 109 -15.47 22.78 -13.62
N THR A 110 -16.56 22.29 -13.00
CA THR A 110 -17.61 23.16 -12.45
C THR A 110 -17.02 24.14 -11.44
N PRO A 111 -17.19 25.46 -11.62
CA PRO A 111 -16.67 26.45 -10.67
C PRO A 111 -17.26 26.25 -9.27
N GLY A 112 -16.42 26.27 -8.24
CA GLY A 112 -16.84 26.11 -6.84
C GLY A 112 -17.22 24.69 -6.44
N LEU A 113 -16.98 23.67 -7.27
CA LEU A 113 -17.32 22.28 -6.94
C LEU A 113 -16.71 21.81 -5.61
N GLY A 114 -15.47 22.23 -5.33
CA GLY A 114 -14.74 21.92 -4.09
C GLY A 114 -15.37 22.42 -2.79
N ASP A 115 -16.30 23.39 -2.86
CA ASP A 115 -17.02 23.88 -1.69
C ASP A 115 -18.06 22.86 -1.19
N TYR A 116 -18.54 22.00 -2.09
CA TYR A 116 -19.60 21.02 -1.84
C TYR A 116 -19.14 19.58 -1.96
N ILE A 117 -18.03 19.33 -2.65
CA ILE A 117 -17.50 17.98 -2.88
C ILE A 117 -16.11 17.89 -2.24
N SER A 118 -15.90 16.85 -1.45
CA SER A 118 -14.62 16.57 -0.78
C SER A 118 -13.91 15.36 -1.37
N GLY A 119 -14.64 14.49 -2.08
CA GLY A 119 -14.09 13.36 -2.81
C GLY A 119 -14.82 13.10 -4.11
N SER A 120 -14.15 12.50 -5.08
CA SER A 120 -14.79 12.04 -6.31
C SER A 120 -14.32 10.62 -6.65
N ILE A 121 -15.25 9.72 -6.95
CA ILE A 121 -14.94 8.36 -7.40
C ILE A 121 -15.02 8.36 -8.93
N ILE A 122 -13.93 7.98 -9.59
CA ILE A 122 -13.82 8.01 -11.06
C ILE A 122 -13.53 6.61 -11.61
N PHE A 123 -13.89 6.40 -12.88
CA PHE A 123 -13.59 5.17 -13.61
C PHE A 123 -12.15 5.19 -14.13
N GLU A 124 -11.59 4.01 -14.40
CA GLU A 124 -10.20 3.83 -14.85
C GLU A 124 -9.88 4.66 -16.11
N GLU A 125 -10.79 4.72 -17.08
CA GLU A 125 -10.60 5.56 -18.28
C GLU A 125 -10.45 7.05 -17.91
N THR A 126 -11.31 7.57 -17.04
CA THR A 126 -11.27 8.96 -16.59
C THR A 126 -10.02 9.28 -15.75
N PHE A 127 -9.47 8.29 -15.03
CA PHE A 127 -8.24 8.47 -14.26
C PHE A 127 -7.04 8.86 -15.14
N TYR A 128 -6.97 8.31 -16.36
CA TYR A 128 -5.89 8.59 -17.31
C TYR A 128 -6.21 9.74 -18.29
N GLN A 129 -7.48 10.15 -18.38
CA GLN A 129 -7.90 11.28 -19.20
C GLN A 129 -7.44 12.63 -18.66
N SER A 130 -7.45 13.61 -19.54
CA SER A 130 -7.13 15.00 -19.26
C SER A 130 -8.25 15.91 -19.78
N THR A 131 -8.25 17.16 -19.36
CA THR A 131 -9.03 18.20 -20.01
C THR A 131 -8.53 18.42 -21.45
N THR A 132 -9.33 19.11 -22.26
CA THR A 132 -8.93 19.64 -23.58
C THR A 132 -7.63 20.48 -23.51
N ASP A 133 -7.38 21.12 -22.37
CA ASP A 133 -6.17 21.92 -22.11
C ASP A 133 -4.99 21.08 -21.57
N ARG A 134 -5.10 19.74 -21.67
CA ARG A 134 -4.07 18.76 -21.27
C ARG A 134 -3.75 18.70 -19.78
N LYS A 135 -4.66 19.19 -18.92
CA LYS A 135 -4.54 19.02 -17.47
C LYS A 135 -5.21 17.72 -17.05
N LYS A 136 -4.51 16.85 -16.32
CA LYS A 136 -5.11 15.58 -15.88
C LYS A 136 -6.32 15.83 -14.98
N PHE A 137 -7.37 15.02 -15.12
CA PHE A 137 -8.56 15.17 -14.27
C PHE A 137 -8.27 15.01 -12.78
N VAL A 138 -7.31 14.14 -12.43
CA VAL A 138 -6.84 14.00 -11.04
C VAL A 138 -6.24 15.30 -10.48
N ASP A 139 -5.62 16.12 -11.32
CA ASP A 139 -5.03 17.39 -10.90
C ASP A 139 -6.10 18.50 -10.86
N VAL A 140 -7.11 18.45 -11.75
CA VAL A 140 -8.31 19.32 -11.65
C VAL A 140 -9.02 19.12 -10.30
N LEU A 141 -9.21 17.87 -9.87
CA LEU A 141 -9.81 17.55 -8.58
C LEU A 141 -8.98 18.09 -7.41
N ARG A 142 -7.67 17.83 -7.42
CA ARG A 142 -6.75 18.27 -6.35
C ARG A 142 -6.70 19.78 -6.20
N ASP A 143 -6.70 20.52 -7.30
CA ASP A 143 -6.66 21.98 -7.28
C ASP A 143 -7.92 22.60 -6.66
N GLN A 144 -9.01 21.84 -6.61
CA GLN A 144 -10.26 22.19 -5.93
C GLN A 144 -10.39 21.57 -4.54
N TYR A 145 -9.31 21.00 -3.99
CA TYR A 145 -9.28 20.28 -2.71
C TYR A 145 -10.21 19.05 -2.66
N ILE A 146 -10.52 18.45 -3.81
CA ILE A 146 -11.30 17.22 -3.92
C ILE A 146 -10.35 16.02 -3.97
N VAL A 147 -10.57 15.03 -3.11
CA VAL A 147 -9.77 13.80 -3.08
C VAL A 147 -10.18 12.88 -4.24
N PRO A 148 -9.27 12.57 -5.19
CA PRO A 148 -9.56 11.60 -6.24
C PRO A 148 -9.57 10.17 -5.66
N GLY A 149 -10.65 9.45 -5.92
CA GLY A 149 -10.82 8.02 -5.67
C GLY A 149 -11.07 7.27 -6.97
N ILE A 150 -10.75 5.98 -7.00
CA ILE A 150 -10.90 5.15 -8.20
C ILE A 150 -11.77 3.93 -7.87
N LYS A 151 -12.68 3.59 -8.77
CA LYS A 151 -13.43 2.34 -8.71
C LYS A 151 -12.51 1.17 -9.05
N VAL A 152 -12.47 0.18 -8.17
CA VAL A 152 -11.56 -0.98 -8.31
C VAL A 152 -12.28 -2.31 -8.49
N ASP A 153 -13.58 -2.40 -8.22
CA ASP A 153 -14.35 -3.60 -8.55
C ASP A 153 -14.38 -3.80 -10.07
N LYS A 154 -14.53 -5.05 -10.48
CA LYS A 154 -14.54 -5.46 -11.89
C LYS A 154 -15.92 -5.97 -12.32
N GLY A 155 -16.97 -5.49 -11.65
CA GLY A 155 -18.35 -5.95 -11.86
C GLY A 155 -18.75 -7.10 -10.94
N LEU A 156 -20.05 -7.42 -11.00
CA LEU A 156 -20.67 -8.49 -10.23
C LEU A 156 -20.41 -9.86 -10.88
N VAL A 157 -20.46 -10.91 -10.07
CA VAL A 157 -20.34 -12.30 -10.54
C VAL A 157 -21.49 -13.12 -9.96
N PRO A 158 -22.16 -14.00 -10.74
CA PRO A 158 -23.30 -14.75 -10.23
C PRO A 158 -22.96 -15.52 -8.95
N LEU A 159 -23.78 -15.37 -7.91
CA LEU A 159 -23.62 -16.09 -6.64
C LEU A 159 -24.22 -17.50 -6.77
N PRO A 160 -23.42 -18.58 -6.74
CA PRO A 160 -23.92 -19.93 -6.97
C PRO A 160 -24.94 -20.36 -5.91
N GLY A 161 -26.06 -20.93 -6.34
CA GLY A 161 -27.12 -21.40 -5.43
C GLY A 161 -28.07 -20.32 -4.90
N SER A 162 -27.91 -19.07 -5.34
CA SER A 162 -28.84 -17.97 -5.05
C SER A 162 -29.95 -17.85 -6.10
N ASN A 163 -30.98 -17.06 -5.78
CA ASN A 163 -32.02 -16.69 -6.73
C ASN A 163 -31.67 -15.38 -7.46
N ASN A 164 -30.81 -15.47 -8.49
CA ASN A 164 -30.36 -14.35 -9.31
C ASN A 164 -29.60 -13.24 -8.53
N GLU A 165 -28.83 -13.61 -7.51
CA GLU A 165 -27.91 -12.66 -6.84
C GLU A 165 -26.52 -12.70 -7.51
N SER A 166 -25.76 -11.62 -7.35
CA SER A 166 -24.41 -11.46 -7.92
C SER A 166 -23.54 -10.52 -7.08
#